data_AF-A0AAV7ACL9-F1
#
_entry.id   AF-A0AAV7ACL9-F1
#
_cell.length_a   1.000
_cell.length_b   1.000
_cell.length_c   1.000
_cell.angle_alpha   90.00
_cell.angle_beta   90.00
_cell.angle_gamma   90.00
#
_symmetry.space_group_name_H-M   'P 1'
#
loop_
_entity.id
_entity.type
_entity.pdbx_description
1 polymer ?
#
loop_
_entity_poly.entity_id
_entity_poly.type
_entity_poly.pdbx_seq_one_letter_code
_entity_poly.pdbx_strand_id
1 'polypeptide(L)'
;MADNPKFVIGMNETKLDISPPFWLKDTMVNTIGNRATELSLQLGQMYPAPEALKLGLVDKLVPEDKVQSTAAVAMSQWLSVPDHARQLTKSMMRKPPLID
;
A
#
# COMPACT_ATOMS: atom_id res chain seq x y z
N MET A 1 -7.70 0.76 -6.85
CA MET A 1 -7.06 0.57 -8.17
C MET A 1 -8.12 0.20 -9.19
N ALA A 2 -7.91 0.51 -10.48
CA ALA A 2 -8.80 0.03 -11.52
C ALA A 2 -8.74 -1.50 -11.61
N ASP A 3 -9.88 -2.16 -11.72
CA ASP A 3 -10.00 -3.59 -11.99
C ASP A 3 -9.78 -3.84 -13.49
N ASN A 4 -8.54 -3.66 -13.91
CA ASN A 4 -8.14 -3.80 -15.30
C ASN A 4 -6.72 -4.39 -15.35
N PRO A 5 -6.49 -5.46 -16.14
CA PRO A 5 -5.21 -6.17 -16.20
C PRO A 5 -4.04 -5.31 -16.68
N LYS A 6 -4.30 -4.15 -17.29
CA LYS A 6 -3.25 -3.20 -17.70
C LYS A 6 -2.53 -2.56 -16.52
N PHE A 7 -3.16 -2.51 -15.35
CA PHE A 7 -2.58 -1.87 -14.18
C PHE A 7 -1.88 -2.90 -13.30
N VAL A 8 -0.63 -2.60 -12.96
CA VAL A 8 0.22 -3.39 -12.06
C VAL A 8 0.87 -2.47 -11.03
N ILE A 9 1.19 -3.01 -9.86
CA ILE A 9 1.89 -2.28 -8.78
C ILE A 9 2.98 -3.17 -8.18
N GLY A 10 4.14 -2.60 -7.88
CA GLY A 10 5.26 -3.34 -7.32
C GLY A 10 6.57 -2.55 -7.39
N MET A 11 7.65 -3.21 -6.99
CA MET A 11 9.03 -2.72 -7.01
C MET A 11 9.82 -3.61 -7.97
N ASN A 12 10.53 -3.04 -8.93
CA ASN A 12 11.36 -3.78 -9.88
C ASN A 12 12.85 -3.40 -9.82
N GLU A 13 13.27 -2.67 -8.78
CA GLU A 13 14.61 -2.11 -8.60
C GLU A 13 15.68 -3.19 -8.67
N THR A 14 15.46 -4.35 -8.04
CA THR A 14 16.43 -5.46 -8.07
C THR A 14 16.60 -6.09 -9.45
N LYS A 15 15.59 -5.97 -10.34
CA LYS A 15 15.74 -6.35 -11.75
C LYS A 15 16.61 -5.38 -12.54
N LEU A 16 16.83 -4.17 -12.01
CA LEU A 16 17.68 -3.13 -12.56
C LEU A 16 19.02 -3.02 -11.81
N ASP A 17 19.35 -4.01 -10.97
CA ASP A 17 20.55 -4.02 -10.12
C ASP A 17 20.61 -2.87 -9.10
N ILE A 18 19.44 -2.45 -8.61
CA ILE A 18 19.30 -1.39 -7.60
C ILE A 18 18.70 -1.99 -6.33
N SER A 19 19.32 -1.70 -5.20
CA SER A 19 18.77 -2.06 -3.89
C SER A 19 17.72 -1.01 -3.46
N PRO A 20 16.51 -1.41 -3.05
CA PRO A 20 15.49 -0.47 -2.59
C PRO A 20 15.95 0.22 -1.29
N PRO A 21 15.67 1.52 -1.12
CA PRO A 21 16.06 2.25 0.08
C PRO A 21 15.33 1.71 1.33
N PHE A 22 15.98 1.84 2.51
CA PHE A 22 15.48 1.23 3.75
C PHE A 22 14.05 1.68 4.13
N TRP A 23 13.72 2.95 3.93
CA TRP A 23 12.40 3.50 4.26
C TRP A 23 11.29 2.93 3.38
N LEU A 24 11.61 2.54 2.14
CA LEU A 24 10.65 1.91 1.23
C LEU A 24 10.39 0.46 1.66
N LYS A 25 11.45 -0.28 2.00
CA LYS A 25 11.36 -1.60 2.62
C LYS A 25 10.49 -1.55 3.88
N ASP A 26 10.76 -0.64 4.81
CA ASP A 26 9.98 -0.52 6.05
C ASP A 26 8.50 -0.23 5.79
N THR A 27 8.22 0.64 4.82
CA THR A 27 6.83 0.95 4.42
C THR A 27 6.13 -0.29 3.86
N MET A 28 6.82 -1.06 3.03
CA MET A 28 6.27 -2.29 2.44
C MET A 28 6.07 -3.38 3.50
N VAL A 29 7.00 -3.55 4.45
CA VAL A 29 6.85 -4.45 5.60
C VAL A 29 5.61 -4.09 6.42
N ASN A 30 5.38 -2.80 6.69
CA ASN A 30 4.19 -2.34 7.41
C ASN A 30 2.88 -2.56 6.64
N THR A 31 2.94 -2.78 5.32
CA THR A 31 1.77 -2.93 4.46
C THR A 31 1.43 -4.40 4.22
N ILE A 32 2.41 -5.22 3.83
CA ILE A 32 2.20 -6.63 3.41
C ILE A 32 2.95 -7.65 4.27
N GLY A 33 3.61 -7.20 5.33
CA GLY A 33 4.39 -8.05 6.24
C GLY A 33 5.77 -8.42 5.71
N ASN A 34 6.58 -9.01 6.60
CA ASN A 34 7.99 -9.30 6.34
C ASN A 34 8.21 -10.25 5.15
N ARG A 35 7.55 -11.42 5.14
CA ARG A 35 7.80 -12.45 4.12
C ARG A 35 7.39 -12.04 2.71
N ALA A 36 6.21 -11.41 2.57
CA ALA A 36 5.76 -10.94 1.26
C ALA A 36 6.65 -9.80 0.76
N THR A 37 7.08 -8.90 1.64
CA THR A 37 8.03 -7.82 1.28
C THR A 37 9.37 -8.36 0.83
N GLU A 38 9.94 -9.32 1.57
CA GLU A 38 11.21 -9.96 1.21
C GLU A 38 11.18 -10.53 -0.20
N LEU A 39 10.17 -11.33 -0.53
CA LEU A 39 9.99 -11.92 -1.86
C LEU A 39 9.76 -10.85 -2.93
N SER A 40 8.91 -9.86 -2.64
CA SER A 40 8.60 -8.78 -3.58
C SER A 40 9.85 -8.02 -3.99
N LEU A 41 10.66 -7.62 -3.00
CA LEU A 41 11.85 -6.80 -3.22
C LEU A 41 12.96 -7.61 -3.86
N GLN A 42 13.24 -8.84 -3.42
CA GLN A 42 14.31 -9.66 -4.01
C GLN A 42 14.02 -10.08 -5.45
N LEU A 43 12.77 -10.40 -5.79
CA LEU A 43 12.38 -10.87 -7.12
C LEU A 43 11.91 -9.74 -8.04
N GLY A 44 11.85 -8.51 -7.56
CA GLY A 44 11.35 -7.35 -8.29
C GLY A 44 9.91 -7.56 -8.79
N GLN A 45 9.01 -8.03 -7.92
CA GLN A 45 7.66 -8.46 -8.30
C GLN A 45 6.77 -7.27 -8.67
N MET A 46 6.00 -7.45 -9.74
CA MET A 46 4.94 -6.54 -10.18
C MET A 46 3.62 -7.31 -10.11
N TYR A 47 2.67 -6.82 -9.32
CA TYR A 47 1.42 -7.50 -9.04
C TYR A 47 0.29 -6.95 -9.91
N PRO A 48 -0.48 -7.81 -10.61
CA PRO A 48 -1.74 -7.41 -11.22
C PRO A 48 -2.77 -7.06 -10.14
N ALA A 49 -3.78 -6.29 -10.52
CA ALA A 49 -4.77 -5.72 -9.59
C ALA A 49 -5.37 -6.75 -8.60
N PRO A 50 -5.80 -7.97 -9.01
CA PRO A 50 -6.37 -8.95 -8.08
C PRO A 50 -5.38 -9.47 -7.03
N GLU A 51 -4.11 -9.65 -7.39
CA GLU A 51 -3.07 -10.11 -6.47
C GLU A 51 -2.66 -8.99 -5.51
N ALA A 52 -2.56 -7.75 -6.01
CA ALA A 52 -2.30 -6.58 -5.19
C ALA A 52 -3.40 -6.37 -4.12
N LEU A 53 -4.68 -6.63 -4.48
CA LEU A 53 -5.79 -6.64 -3.52
C LEU A 53 -5.62 -7.75 -2.48
N LYS A 54 -5.32 -8.97 -2.92
CA LYS A 54 -5.14 -10.13 -2.03
C LYS A 54 -3.99 -9.93 -1.03
N LEU A 55 -2.90 -9.30 -1.46
CA LEU A 55 -1.74 -9.01 -0.62
C LEU A 55 -1.95 -7.84 0.34
N GLY A 56 -2.94 -6.98 0.08
CA GLY A 56 -3.16 -5.75 0.85
C GLY A 56 -2.33 -4.55 0.38
N LEU A 57 -1.71 -4.61 -0.81
CA LEU A 57 -1.12 -3.42 -1.44
C LEU A 57 -2.18 -2.44 -1.94
N VAL A 58 -3.38 -2.94 -2.22
CA VAL A 58 -4.52 -2.19 -2.71
C VAL A 58 -5.74 -2.55 -1.88
N ASP A 59 -6.43 -1.56 -1.31
CA ASP A 59 -7.60 -1.82 -0.46
C ASP A 59 -8.87 -2.19 -1.23
N LYS A 60 -8.98 -1.72 -2.48
CA LYS A 60 -10.20 -1.88 -3.29
C LYS A 60 -9.94 -1.83 -4.79
N LEU A 61 -10.61 -2.73 -5.51
CA LEU A 61 -10.72 -2.72 -6.97
C LEU A 61 -12.09 -2.21 -7.39
N VAL A 62 -12.13 -1.42 -8.45
CA VAL A 62 -13.36 -0.88 -9.06
C VAL A 62 -13.19 -0.75 -10.57
N PRO A 63 -14.28 -0.70 -11.35
CA PRO A 63 -14.20 -0.33 -12.77
C PRO A 63 -13.41 0.96 -12.97
N GLU A 64 -12.66 1.04 -14.08
CA GLU A 64 -11.71 2.12 -14.35
C GLU A 64 -12.38 3.51 -14.33
N ASP A 65 -13.58 3.62 -14.91
CA ASP A 65 -14.40 4.83 -14.94
C ASP A 65 -14.92 5.26 -13.55
N LYS A 66 -14.89 4.36 -12.56
CA LYS A 66 -15.38 4.59 -11.19
C LYS A 66 -14.28 4.83 -10.17
N VAL A 67 -13.00 4.84 -10.58
CA VAL A 67 -11.88 5.03 -9.64
C VAL A 67 -12.00 6.37 -8.91
N GLN A 68 -12.22 7.47 -9.65
CA GLN A 68 -12.27 8.82 -9.07
C GLN A 68 -13.49 9.02 -8.17
N SER A 69 -14.68 8.59 -8.61
CA SER A 69 -15.90 8.71 -7.82
C SER A 69 -15.82 7.86 -6.54
N THR A 70 -15.27 6.65 -6.62
CA THR A 70 -15.06 5.80 -5.42
C THR A 70 -14.03 6.41 -4.47
N ALA A 71 -12.95 6.99 -4.98
CA ALA A 71 -11.94 7.65 -4.16
C ALA A 71 -12.52 8.88 -3.42
N ALA A 72 -13.37 9.67 -4.08
CA ALA A 72 -14.06 10.80 -3.45
C ALA A 72 -14.99 10.35 -2.31
N VAL A 73 -15.72 9.24 -2.51
CA VAL A 73 -16.56 8.64 -1.45
C VAL A 73 -15.73 8.11 -0.29
N ALA A 74 -14.60 7.44 -0.56
CA ALA A 74 -13.70 6.99 0.51
C ALA A 74 -13.14 8.19 1.29
N MET A 75 -12.73 9.25 0.60
CA MET A 75 -12.24 10.47 1.23
C MET A 75 -13.31 11.13 2.11
N SER A 76 -14.57 11.20 1.67
CA SER A 76 -15.64 11.78 2.50
C SER A 76 -15.87 11.00 3.79
N GLN A 77 -15.69 9.67 3.78
CA GLN A 77 -15.70 8.87 5.01
C GLN A 77 -14.58 9.28 5.97
N TRP A 78 -13.34 9.42 5.48
CA TRP A 78 -12.22 9.87 6.32
C TRP A 78 -12.43 11.28 6.86
N LEU A 79 -12.97 12.19 6.05
CA LEU A 79 -13.22 13.59 6.42
C LEU A 79 -14.40 13.76 7.39
N SER A 80 -15.28 12.77 7.49
CA SER A 80 -16.35 12.76 8.50
C SER A 80 -15.85 12.52 9.94
N VAL A 81 -14.62 12.01 10.09
CA VAL A 81 -13.98 11.73 11.39
C VAL A 81 -13.27 13.00 11.89
N PRO A 82 -13.39 13.36 13.19
CA PRO A 82 -12.70 14.51 13.75
C PRO A 82 -11.19 14.50 13.51
N ASP A 83 -10.67 15.59 12.94
CA ASP A 83 -9.29 15.70 12.47
C ASP A 83 -8.26 15.43 13.57
N HIS A 84 -8.47 15.98 14.76
CA HIS A 84 -7.55 15.84 15.89
C HIS A 84 -7.36 14.38 16.31
N ALA A 85 -8.46 13.63 16.46
CA ALA A 85 -8.40 12.22 16.82
C ALA A 85 -7.72 11.40 15.71
N ARG A 86 -8.10 11.64 14.44
CA ARG A 86 -7.50 10.95 13.28
C ARG A 86 -5.99 11.17 13.19
N GLN A 87 -5.51 12.40 13.43
CA GLN A 87 -4.09 12.75 13.42
C GLN A 87 -3.32 12.05 14.55
N LEU A 88 -3.86 12.07 15.77
CA LEU A 88 -3.22 11.44 16.93
C LEU A 88 -3.13 9.92 16.75
N THR A 89 -4.20 9.26 16.32
CA THR A 89 -4.21 7.82 16.04
C THR A 89 -3.19 7.47 14.95
N LYS A 90 -3.14 8.22 13.84
CA LYS A 90 -2.15 7.98 12.77
C LYS A 90 -0.71 8.14 13.26
N SER A 91 -0.45 9.15 14.09
CA SER A 91 0.87 9.38 14.68
C SER A 91 1.26 8.26 15.64
N MET A 92 0.31 7.80 16.47
CA MET A 92 0.50 6.68 17.39
C MET A 92 0.84 5.38 16.64
N MET A 93 0.10 5.03 15.60
CA MET A 93 0.32 3.81 14.80
C MET A 93 1.67 3.79 14.06
N ARG A 94 2.27 4.95 13.83
CA ARG A 94 3.56 5.09 13.12
C ARG A 94 4.76 5.19 14.05
N LYS A 95 4.53 5.25 15.36
CA LYS A 95 5.63 5.12 16.33
C LYS A 95 6.08 3.67 16.34
N PRO A 96 7.40 3.41 16.48
CA PRO A 96 7.87 2.07 16.79
C PRO A 96 7.15 1.54 18.03
N PRO A 97 6.84 0.23 18.09
CA PRO A 97 6.36 -0.37 19.33
C PRO A 97 7.36 -0.07 20.44
N LEU A 98 6.86 0.26 21.64
CA LEU A 98 7.71 0.36 22.82
C LEU A 98 8.27 -1.04 23.08
N ILE A 99 9.56 -1.20 22.84
CA ILE A 99 10.31 -2.38 23.26
C ILE A 99 10.88 -1.99 24.62
N ASP A 100 10.35 -2.60 25.68
CA ASP A 100 10.99 -2.59 27.01
C ASP A 100 12.26 -3.45 27.01
#